data_AF-A0A6A6ENT1-F1
#
_entry.id   AF-A0A6A6ENT1-F1
#
_cell.length_a   1.000
_cell.length_b   1.000
_cell.length_c   1.000
_cell.angle_alpha   90.00
_cell.angle_beta   90.00
_cell.angle_gamma   90.00
#
_symmetry.space_group_name_H-M   'P 1'
#
loop_
_entity.id
_entity.type
_entity.pdbx_description
1 polymer ?
#
loop_
_entity_poly.entity_id
_entity_poly.type
_entity_poly.pdbx_seq_one_letter_code
_entity_poly.pdbx_strand_id
1 'polypeptide(L)'
;MDAQGKGLRRIGESLEQRRRERTEKAIEQENVGRNMNFRKRFLTKNYECNVETTQGFTLQGNSLPIQNFTRIFLAHAQLYCVADTYLTLTLLKLHKTLKNFMLYPTRVGDTINIVRFAYSSIPDRNDDEKVDILRELLVEYMVLEATRVGSTEEFEELPKEDDGFVVDFWRAVSVES
;
A
#
# COMPACT_ATOMS: atom_id res chain seq x y z
N MET A 1 -10.23 25.38 67.65
CA MET A 1 -9.72 25.75 66.31
C MET A 1 -9.51 24.45 65.53
N ASP A 2 -10.42 24.06 64.61
CA ASP A 2 -10.11 23.06 63.55
C ASP A 2 -11.27 22.73 62.56
N ALA A 3 -12.37 23.48 62.58
CA ALA A 3 -13.49 23.23 61.67
C ALA A 3 -13.22 23.70 60.22
N GLN A 4 -12.41 24.76 60.03
CA GLN A 4 -12.13 25.34 58.70
C GLN A 4 -11.16 24.48 57.85
N GLY A 5 -10.21 23.78 58.47
CA GLY A 5 -9.24 22.93 57.75
C GLY A 5 -9.87 21.66 57.15
N LYS A 6 -10.91 21.11 57.78
CA LYS A 6 -11.61 19.90 57.30
C LYS A 6 -12.55 20.18 56.12
N GLY A 7 -13.16 21.36 56.08
CA GLY A 7 -14.04 21.78 54.98
C GLY A 7 -13.26 21.99 53.67
N LEU A 8 -12.11 22.65 53.74
CA LEU A 8 -11.25 22.91 52.57
C LEU A 8 -10.64 21.62 51.99
N ARG A 9 -10.27 20.65 52.84
CA ARG A 9 -9.79 19.33 52.38
C ARG A 9 -10.89 18.55 51.63
N ARG A 10 -12.12 18.52 52.16
CA ARG A 10 -13.27 17.86 51.49
C ARG A 10 -13.62 18.50 50.14
N ILE A 11 -13.48 19.81 50.03
CA ILE A 11 -13.72 20.52 48.75
C ILE A 11 -12.63 20.18 47.75
N GLY A 12 -11.36 20.12 48.18
CA GLY A 12 -10.24 19.69 47.33
C GLY A 12 -10.39 18.26 46.82
N GLU A 13 -10.79 17.33 47.68
CA GLU A 13 -11.04 15.92 47.32
C GLU A 13 -12.21 15.79 46.31
N SER A 14 -13.28 16.56 46.51
CA SER A 14 -14.45 16.59 45.61
C SER A 14 -14.12 17.17 44.22
N LEU A 15 -13.27 18.19 44.16
CA LEU A 15 -12.83 18.79 42.89
C LEU A 15 -11.89 17.86 42.11
N GLU A 16 -10.98 17.18 42.80
CA GLU A 16 -10.09 16.19 42.18
C GLU A 16 -10.85 14.97 41.66
N GLN A 17 -11.87 14.51 42.39
CA GLN A 17 -12.73 13.42 41.93
C GLN A 17 -13.53 13.79 40.68
N ARG A 18 -14.11 15.01 40.64
CA ARG A 18 -14.78 15.53 39.44
C ARG A 18 -13.84 15.68 38.25
N ARG A 19 -12.57 16.01 38.49
CA ARG A 19 -11.55 16.11 37.45
C ARG A 19 -11.25 14.74 36.86
N ARG A 20 -11.08 13.71 37.70
CA ARG A 20 -10.88 12.31 37.26
C ARG A 20 -12.06 11.78 36.45
N GLU A 21 -13.29 11.96 36.93
CA GLU A 21 -14.50 11.52 36.21
C GLU A 21 -14.66 12.18 34.84
N ARG A 22 -14.27 13.47 34.70
CA ARG A 22 -14.27 14.16 33.39
C ARG A 22 -13.22 13.59 32.45
N THR A 23 -12.03 13.29 32.97
CA THR A 23 -10.95 12.68 32.19
C THR A 23 -11.33 11.26 31.74
N GLU A 24 -11.92 10.44 32.61
CA GLU A 24 -12.38 9.10 32.27
C GLU A 24 -13.47 9.12 31.20
N LYS A 25 -14.48 10.01 31.32
CA LYS A 25 -15.51 10.18 30.29
C LYS A 25 -14.94 10.65 28.95
N ALA A 26 -13.94 11.52 28.96
CA ALA A 26 -13.28 11.97 27.74
C ALA A 26 -12.51 10.82 27.07
N ILE A 27 -11.80 9.99 27.85
CA ILE A 27 -11.11 8.78 27.36
C ILE A 27 -12.11 7.77 26.79
N GLU A 28 -13.24 7.56 27.46
CA GLU A 28 -14.29 6.65 26.99
C GLU A 28 -14.91 7.14 25.67
N GLN A 29 -15.26 8.43 25.59
CA GLN A 29 -15.76 9.04 24.35
C GLN A 29 -14.75 8.98 23.21
N GLU A 30 -13.47 9.22 23.50
CA GLU A 30 -12.39 9.09 22.52
C GLU A 30 -12.23 7.64 22.06
N ASN A 31 -12.26 6.67 22.96
CA ASN A 31 -12.18 5.26 22.63
C ASN A 31 -13.38 4.80 21.78
N VAL A 32 -14.59 5.27 22.08
CA VAL A 32 -15.78 5.04 21.26
C VAL A 32 -15.60 5.67 19.87
N GLY A 33 -15.13 6.92 19.79
CA GLY A 33 -14.86 7.61 18.53
C GLY A 33 -13.79 6.91 17.69
N ARG A 34 -12.68 6.47 18.31
CA ARG A 34 -11.62 5.68 17.67
C ARG A 34 -12.15 4.34 17.17
N ASN A 35 -12.98 3.64 17.95
CA ASN A 35 -13.61 2.38 17.54
C ASN A 35 -14.53 2.58 16.33
N MET A 36 -15.34 3.64 16.31
CA MET A 36 -16.18 3.96 15.15
C MET A 36 -15.35 4.27 13.90
N ASN A 37 -14.27 5.04 14.03
CA ASN A 37 -13.37 5.32 12.91
C ASN A 37 -12.69 4.04 12.40
N PHE A 38 -12.24 3.16 13.29
CA PHE A 38 -11.67 1.87 12.92
C PHE A 38 -12.68 0.99 12.18
N ARG A 39 -13.89 0.85 12.71
CA ARG A 39 -14.97 0.06 12.10
C ARG A 39 -15.32 0.61 10.72
N LYS A 40 -15.46 1.93 10.59
CA LYS A 40 -15.73 2.57 9.29
C LYS A 40 -14.63 2.22 8.30
N ARG A 41 -13.37 2.45 8.63
CA ARG A 41 -12.23 2.10 7.77
C ARG A 41 -12.25 0.63 7.36
N PHE A 42 -12.49 -0.29 8.29
CA PHE A 42 -12.52 -1.73 7.97
C PHE A 42 -13.67 -2.08 7.01
N LEU A 43 -14.87 -1.52 7.21
CA LEU A 43 -16.05 -1.81 6.39
C LEU A 43 -16.01 -1.14 5.02
N THR A 44 -15.30 -0.02 4.88
CA THR A 44 -15.19 0.71 3.61
C THR A 44 -13.92 0.38 2.84
N LYS A 45 -12.99 -0.38 3.42
CA LYS A 45 -11.76 -0.76 2.75
C LYS A 45 -12.05 -1.78 1.66
N ASN A 46 -11.64 -1.46 0.44
CA ASN A 46 -11.66 -2.37 -0.69
C ASN A 46 -10.23 -2.75 -1.05
N TYR A 47 -10.06 -3.96 -1.58
CA TYR A 47 -8.81 -4.41 -2.18
C TYR A 47 -9.06 -4.54 -3.68
N GLU A 48 -8.39 -3.73 -4.48
CA GLU A 48 -8.53 -3.78 -5.93
C GLU A 48 -7.97 -5.11 -6.46
N CYS A 49 -8.73 -5.75 -7.35
CA CYS A 49 -8.35 -6.99 -8.00
C CYS A 49 -8.67 -6.84 -9.49
N ASN A 50 -7.65 -6.72 -10.32
CA ASN A 50 -7.79 -6.47 -11.76
C ASN A 50 -8.28 -7.69 -12.57
N VAL A 51 -8.74 -8.74 -11.90
CA VAL A 51 -9.16 -9.97 -12.58
C VAL A 51 -10.66 -9.95 -12.79
N GLU A 52 -11.10 -10.07 -14.05
CA GLU A 52 -12.52 -10.22 -14.45
C GLU A 52 -13.23 -11.44 -13.78
N THR A 53 -12.50 -12.27 -13.04
CA THR A 53 -12.94 -13.52 -12.41
C THR A 53 -13.69 -13.37 -11.08
N THR A 54 -14.08 -12.16 -10.66
CA THR A 54 -15.01 -12.04 -9.51
C THR A 54 -16.41 -12.57 -9.84
N GLN A 55 -16.72 -12.80 -11.13
CA GLN A 55 -17.94 -13.47 -11.58
C GLN A 55 -18.01 -14.91 -11.03
N GLY A 56 -18.82 -15.10 -9.98
CA GLY A 56 -19.09 -16.41 -9.38
C GLY A 56 -18.56 -16.58 -7.95
N PHE A 57 -17.78 -15.62 -7.41
CA PHE A 57 -17.35 -15.68 -6.03
C PHE A 57 -18.41 -15.07 -5.09
N THR A 58 -19.20 -15.91 -4.42
CA THR A 58 -20.10 -15.45 -3.37
C THR A 58 -19.37 -15.45 -2.03
N LEU A 59 -19.27 -14.27 -1.41
CA LEU A 59 -18.70 -14.12 -0.08
C LEU A 59 -19.63 -14.79 0.95
N GLN A 60 -19.27 -15.98 1.43
CA GLN A 60 -20.07 -16.71 2.41
C GLN A 60 -19.54 -16.47 3.83
N GLY A 61 -20.33 -15.78 4.65
CA GLY A 61 -20.11 -15.69 6.09
C GLY A 61 -20.69 -16.89 6.86
N ASN A 62 -20.39 -16.97 8.15
CA ASN A 62 -21.10 -17.90 9.04
C ASN A 62 -22.50 -17.37 9.38
N SER A 63 -23.49 -18.26 9.41
CA SER A 63 -24.85 -18.03 9.90
C SER A 63 -25.12 -18.73 11.23
N LEU A 64 -24.27 -19.69 11.63
CA LEU A 64 -24.40 -20.45 12.87
C LEU A 64 -23.07 -20.47 13.66
N PRO A 65 -23.10 -20.46 15.01
CA PRO A 65 -21.89 -20.49 15.84
C PRO A 65 -21.02 -21.74 15.66
N ILE A 66 -21.59 -22.86 15.18
CA ILE A 66 -20.88 -24.13 14.99
C ILE A 66 -20.01 -24.14 13.71
N GLN A 67 -20.23 -23.20 12.80
CA GLN A 67 -19.47 -23.15 11.54
C GLN A 67 -18.06 -22.62 11.82
N ASN A 68 -17.07 -23.50 11.65
CA ASN A 68 -15.67 -23.20 11.92
C ASN A 68 -14.95 -22.74 10.64
N PHE A 69 -14.56 -21.46 10.60
CA PHE A 69 -13.83 -20.85 9.49
C PHE A 69 -12.30 -20.86 9.66
N THR A 70 -11.76 -21.41 10.75
CA THR A 70 -10.31 -21.42 11.03
C THR A 70 -9.51 -21.95 9.86
N ARG A 71 -9.93 -23.07 9.25
CA ARG A 71 -9.21 -23.63 8.09
C ARG A 71 -9.25 -22.73 6.86
N ILE A 72 -10.37 -22.07 6.61
CA ILE A 72 -10.55 -21.14 5.48
C ILE A 72 -9.65 -19.92 5.66
N PHE A 73 -9.66 -19.32 6.85
CA PHE A 73 -8.81 -18.17 7.16
C PHE A 73 -7.32 -18.53 7.06
N LEU A 74 -6.91 -19.68 7.59
CA LEU A 74 -5.53 -20.15 7.48
C LEU A 74 -5.12 -20.41 6.03
N ALA A 75 -6.01 -20.98 5.20
CA ALA A 75 -5.73 -21.18 3.78
C ALA A 75 -5.51 -19.85 3.03
N HIS A 76 -6.34 -18.83 3.28
CA HIS A 76 -6.14 -17.51 2.69
C HIS A 76 -4.85 -16.85 3.17
N ALA A 77 -4.52 -16.95 4.46
CA ALA A 77 -3.27 -16.42 5.00
C ALA A 77 -2.04 -17.12 4.40
N GLN A 78 -2.08 -18.45 4.25
CA GLN A 78 -1.02 -19.21 3.60
C GLN A 78 -0.87 -18.84 2.13
N LEU A 79 -1.98 -18.71 1.39
CA LEU A 79 -1.96 -18.28 -0.01
C LEU A 79 -1.36 -16.88 -0.16
N TYR A 80 -1.70 -15.96 0.74
CA TYR A 80 -1.10 -14.63 0.79
C TYR A 80 0.43 -14.72 0.98
N CYS A 81 0.91 -15.50 1.94
CA CYS A 81 2.36 -15.70 2.13
C CYS A 81 3.05 -16.29 0.90
N VAL A 82 2.40 -17.22 0.21
CA VAL A 82 2.91 -17.81 -1.03
C VAL A 82 2.98 -16.76 -2.14
N ALA A 83 1.91 -15.96 -2.33
CA ALA A 83 1.87 -14.90 -3.32
C ALA A 83 2.94 -13.83 -3.05
N ASP A 84 3.09 -13.38 -1.80
CA ASP A 84 4.12 -12.44 -1.37
C ASP A 84 5.54 -12.97 -1.63
N THR A 85 5.78 -14.26 -1.34
CA THR A 85 7.05 -14.91 -1.61
C THR A 85 7.38 -14.93 -3.10
N TYR A 86 6.41 -15.31 -3.95
CA TYR A 86 6.62 -15.35 -5.40
C TYR A 86 6.76 -13.96 -6.02
N LEU A 87 6.02 -12.96 -5.52
CA LEU A 87 6.15 -11.57 -5.93
C LEU A 87 7.57 -11.05 -5.62
N THR A 88 7.99 -11.18 -4.37
CA THR A 88 9.33 -10.77 -3.91
C THR A 88 10.44 -11.49 -4.67
N LEU A 89 10.29 -12.80 -4.88
CA LEU A 89 11.27 -13.60 -5.64
C LEU A 89 11.35 -13.18 -7.10
N THR A 90 10.22 -12.87 -7.73
CA THR A 90 10.15 -12.44 -9.14
C THR A 90 10.83 -11.09 -9.32
N LEU A 91 10.56 -10.13 -8.45
CA LEU A 91 11.22 -8.83 -8.45
C LEU A 91 12.73 -8.96 -8.21
N LEU A 92 13.14 -9.77 -7.23
CA LEU A 92 14.56 -10.02 -6.96
C LEU A 92 15.27 -10.62 -8.19
N LYS A 93 14.64 -11.59 -8.85
CA LYS A 93 15.19 -12.20 -10.07
C LYS A 93 15.28 -11.20 -11.20
N LEU A 94 14.22 -10.42 -11.44
CA LEU A 94 14.19 -9.41 -12.49
C LEU A 94 15.28 -8.35 -12.25
N HIS A 95 15.37 -7.78 -11.05
CA HIS A 95 16.41 -6.82 -10.71
C HIS A 95 17.81 -7.41 -10.93
N LYS A 96 18.07 -8.65 -10.47
CA LYS A 96 19.37 -9.31 -10.73
C LYS A 96 19.63 -9.54 -12.21
N THR A 97 18.61 -9.85 -13.00
CA THR A 97 18.73 -9.98 -14.45
C THR A 97 19.11 -8.64 -15.06
N LEU A 98 18.34 -7.58 -14.81
CA LEU A 98 18.58 -6.24 -15.36
C LEU A 98 19.95 -5.69 -14.96
N LYS A 99 20.34 -5.85 -13.69
CA LYS A 99 21.65 -5.43 -13.19
C LYS A 99 22.83 -6.08 -13.94
N ASN A 100 22.65 -7.31 -14.41
CA ASN A 100 23.69 -8.03 -15.18
C ASN A 100 23.40 -8.01 -16.69
N PHE A 101 22.32 -7.36 -17.12
CA PHE A 101 21.92 -7.31 -18.52
C PHE A 101 22.69 -6.20 -19.21
N MET A 102 23.51 -6.57 -20.20
CA MET A 102 24.16 -5.58 -21.04
C MET A 102 23.22 -5.18 -22.17
N LEU A 103 22.77 -3.92 -22.13
CA LEU A 103 21.82 -3.41 -23.11
C LEU A 103 22.50 -3.16 -24.46
N TYR A 104 22.33 -4.08 -25.40
CA TYR A 104 22.73 -3.89 -26.78
C TYR A 104 21.70 -3.06 -27.54
N PRO A 105 22.10 -2.22 -28.50
CA PRO A 105 21.15 -1.43 -29.30
C PRO A 105 20.04 -2.27 -29.94
N THR A 106 20.37 -3.47 -30.43
CA THR A 106 19.41 -4.40 -31.05
C THR A 106 18.44 -5.07 -30.06
N ARG A 107 18.59 -4.80 -28.76
CA ARG A 107 17.81 -5.41 -27.66
C ARG A 107 17.07 -4.38 -26.82
N VAL A 108 17.08 -3.11 -27.21
CA VAL A 108 16.34 -2.06 -26.49
C VAL A 108 14.84 -2.38 -26.44
N GLY A 109 14.28 -2.93 -27.51
CA GLY A 109 12.89 -3.40 -27.55
C GLY A 109 12.54 -4.40 -26.44
N ASP A 110 13.47 -5.25 -25.98
CA ASP A 110 13.19 -6.22 -24.90
C ASP A 110 12.87 -5.49 -23.57
N THR A 111 13.61 -4.41 -23.28
CA THR A 111 13.39 -3.57 -22.10
C THR A 111 12.15 -2.68 -22.27
N ILE A 112 11.93 -2.10 -23.45
CA ILE A 112 10.74 -1.27 -23.70
C ILE A 112 9.46 -2.08 -23.57
N ASN A 113 9.46 -3.35 -24.01
CA ASN A 113 8.28 -4.21 -23.93
C ASN A 113 7.87 -4.52 -22.48
N ILE A 114 8.82 -4.72 -21.56
CA ILE A 114 8.47 -4.93 -20.15
C ILE A 114 7.95 -3.65 -19.49
N VAL A 115 8.45 -2.47 -19.91
CA VAL A 115 7.91 -1.18 -19.47
C VAL A 115 6.48 -0.99 -19.96
N ARG A 116 6.22 -1.18 -21.25
CA ARG A 116 4.86 -1.13 -21.84
C ARG A 116 3.89 -2.06 -21.12
N PHE A 117 4.33 -3.28 -20.80
CA PHE A 117 3.52 -4.21 -20.03
C PHE A 117 3.17 -3.66 -18.64
N ALA A 118 4.16 -3.17 -17.89
CA ALA A 118 3.94 -2.64 -16.55
C ALA A 118 3.01 -1.42 -16.54
N TYR A 119 3.11 -0.54 -17.55
CA TYR A 119 2.29 0.66 -17.64
C TYR A 119 0.86 0.40 -18.16
N SER A 120 0.67 -0.63 -18.99
CA SER A 120 -0.66 -1.00 -19.49
C SER A 120 -1.46 -1.94 -18.58
N SER A 121 -0.78 -2.79 -17.79
CA SER A 121 -1.43 -3.93 -17.11
C SER A 121 -1.54 -3.78 -15.58
N ILE A 122 -0.75 -2.88 -14.98
CA ILE A 122 -0.69 -2.67 -13.53
C ILE A 122 -1.35 -1.34 -13.21
N PRO A 123 -2.11 -1.19 -12.10
CA PRO A 123 -2.63 0.11 -11.67
C PRO A 123 -1.51 1.15 -11.53
N ASP A 124 -1.80 2.41 -11.86
CA ASP A 124 -0.80 3.47 -11.85
C ASP A 124 -0.24 3.76 -10.46
N ARG A 125 -1.14 3.93 -9.49
CA ARG A 125 -0.83 4.19 -8.10
C ARG A 125 -1.73 3.37 -7.19
N ASN A 126 -1.24 3.05 -6.00
CA ASN A 126 -2.08 2.51 -4.93
C ASN A 126 -2.80 3.62 -4.16
N ASP A 127 -3.63 3.25 -3.17
CA ASP A 127 -4.39 4.17 -2.30
C ASP A 127 -3.52 5.27 -1.63
N ASP A 128 -2.20 5.05 -1.49
CA ASP A 128 -1.25 5.98 -0.88
C ASP A 128 -0.52 6.85 -1.94
N GLU A 129 -1.01 6.89 -3.19
CA GLU A 129 -0.39 7.56 -4.34
C GLU A 129 1.04 7.08 -4.64
N LYS A 130 1.41 5.87 -4.20
CA LYS A 130 2.72 5.29 -4.47
C LYS A 130 2.72 4.53 -5.80
N VAL A 131 3.80 4.73 -6.54
CA VAL A 131 4.13 3.99 -7.77
C VAL A 131 4.25 2.49 -7.44
N ASP A 132 3.79 1.63 -8.33
CA ASP A 132 3.99 0.18 -8.19
C ASP A 132 5.49 -0.18 -8.20
N ILE A 133 5.88 -1.12 -7.36
CA ILE A 133 7.28 -1.54 -7.18
C ILE A 133 7.93 -2.10 -8.45
N LEU A 134 7.16 -2.68 -9.38
CA LEU A 134 7.70 -3.09 -10.68
C LEU A 134 7.94 -1.87 -11.58
N ARG A 135 7.01 -0.91 -11.61
CA ARG A 135 7.17 0.33 -12.38
C ARG A 135 8.40 1.11 -11.88
N GLU A 136 8.58 1.22 -10.56
CA GLU A 136 9.74 1.85 -9.92
C GLU A 136 11.05 1.19 -10.39
N LEU A 137 11.18 -0.13 -10.26
CA LEU A 137 12.37 -0.88 -10.70
C LEU A 137 12.70 -0.66 -12.18
N LEU A 138 11.68 -0.66 -13.04
CA LEU A 138 11.86 -0.49 -14.47
C LEU A 138 12.26 0.95 -14.82
N VAL A 139 11.66 1.94 -14.16
CA VAL A 139 12.03 3.36 -14.35
C VAL A 139 13.47 3.61 -13.92
N GLU A 140 13.89 3.12 -12.75
CA GLU A 140 15.30 3.21 -12.30
C GLU A 140 16.27 2.61 -13.34
N TYR A 141 15.93 1.44 -13.88
CA TYR A 141 16.75 0.82 -14.91
C TYR A 141 16.80 1.65 -16.21
N MET A 142 15.66 2.21 -16.64
CA MET A 142 15.60 3.06 -17.82
C MET A 142 16.39 4.36 -17.67
N VAL A 143 16.39 4.95 -16.47
CA VAL A 143 17.21 6.14 -16.17
C VAL A 143 18.70 5.80 -16.24
N LEU A 144 19.11 4.68 -15.64
CA LEU A 144 20.50 4.20 -15.70
C LEU A 144 20.99 4.02 -17.15
N GLU A 145 20.11 3.50 -18.02
CA GLU A 145 20.42 3.23 -19.42
C GLU A 145 20.03 4.37 -20.38
N ALA A 146 19.60 5.53 -19.86
CA ALA A 146 19.04 6.64 -20.64
C ALA A 146 19.93 7.07 -21.82
N THR A 147 21.26 7.06 -21.61
CA THR A 147 22.24 7.41 -22.65
C THR A 147 22.29 6.41 -23.80
N ARG A 148 21.89 5.15 -23.58
CA ARG A 148 21.86 4.09 -24.60
C ARG A 148 20.50 3.98 -25.28
N VAL A 149 19.41 4.21 -24.55
CA VAL A 149 18.04 4.08 -25.08
C VAL A 149 17.52 5.38 -25.70
N GLY A 150 17.99 6.54 -25.25
CA GLY A 150 17.39 7.84 -25.57
C GLY A 150 17.38 8.21 -27.05
N SER A 151 18.18 7.55 -27.89
CA SER A 151 18.24 7.78 -29.35
C SER A 151 17.59 6.66 -30.16
N THR A 152 16.87 5.75 -29.52
CA THR A 152 16.16 4.66 -30.20
C THR A 152 14.72 5.03 -30.49
N GLU A 153 14.21 4.60 -31.64
CA GLU A 153 12.82 4.86 -32.05
C GLU A 153 11.85 4.28 -31.01
N GLU A 154 12.16 3.09 -30.47
CA GLU A 154 11.34 2.42 -29.47
C GLU A 154 11.20 3.24 -28.18
N PHE A 155 12.25 3.94 -27.77
CA PHE A 155 12.20 4.84 -26.61
C PHE A 155 11.50 6.17 -26.94
N GLU A 156 11.64 6.70 -28.15
CA GLU A 156 10.94 7.93 -28.57
C GLU A 156 9.43 7.74 -28.72
N GLU A 157 8.97 6.52 -29.01
CA GLU A 157 7.56 6.17 -29.09
C GLU A 157 6.92 6.02 -27.70
N LEU A 158 7.67 5.51 -26.72
CA LEU A 158 7.14 5.19 -25.39
C LEU A 158 6.44 6.38 -24.69
N PRO A 159 6.99 7.62 -24.70
CA PRO A 159 6.31 8.81 -24.17
C PRO A 159 5.00 9.20 -24.88
N LYS A 160 4.79 8.74 -26.12
CA LYS A 160 3.57 9.02 -26.90
C LYS A 160 2.45 8.06 -26.53
N GLU A 161 2.80 6.91 -25.96
CA GLU A 161 1.88 5.84 -25.61
C GLU A 161 1.32 5.99 -24.19
N ASP A 162 2.15 6.47 -23.25
CA ASP A 162 1.79 6.51 -21.83
C ASP A 162 2.39 7.76 -21.14
N ASP A 163 1.52 8.59 -20.57
CA ASP A 163 1.89 9.80 -19.84
C ASP A 163 2.40 9.51 -18.42
N GLY A 164 1.92 8.41 -17.80
CA GLY A 164 2.38 7.95 -16.50
C GLY A 164 3.88 7.63 -16.47
N PHE A 165 4.37 6.92 -17.50
CA PHE A 165 5.79 6.59 -17.64
C PHE A 165 6.63 7.87 -17.74
N VAL A 166 6.20 8.84 -18.53
CA VAL A 166 6.92 10.11 -18.70
C VAL A 166 7.08 10.83 -17.37
N VAL A 167 6.00 10.91 -16.59
CA VAL A 167 6.03 11.55 -15.27
C VAL A 167 6.98 10.84 -14.32
N ASP A 168 6.93 9.51 -14.26
CA ASP A 168 7.78 8.71 -13.37
C ASP A 168 9.27 8.80 -13.77
N PHE A 169 9.55 8.71 -15.07
CA PHE A 169 10.90 8.82 -15.62
C PHE A 169 11.54 10.17 -15.26
N TRP A 170 10.87 11.28 -15.55
CA TRP A 170 11.41 12.61 -15.25
C TRP A 170 11.52 12.88 -13.75
N ARG A 171 10.63 12.32 -12.93
CA ARG A 171 10.73 12.40 -11.47
C ARG A 171 12.00 11.69 -10.99
N ALA A 172 12.28 10.49 -11.49
CA ALA A 172 13.49 9.75 -11.13
C ALA A 172 14.77 10.49 -11.56
N VAL A 173 14.83 11.00 -12.79
CA VAL A 173 15.96 11.82 -13.28
C VAL A 173 16.20 13.05 -12.39
N SER A 174 15.12 13.73 -11.99
CA SER A 174 15.20 14.95 -11.16
C SER A 174 15.69 14.68 -9.73
N VAL A 175 15.61 13.44 -9.23
CA VAL A 175 16.11 13.05 -7.91
C VAL A 175 17.61 12.74 -7.93
N GLU A 176 18.15 12.32 -9.08
CA GLU A 176 19.58 12.05 -9.28
C GLU A 176 20.41 13.30 -9.68
N SER A 177 19.75 14.43 -9.96
CA SER A 177 20.33 15.70 -10.42
C SER A 177 20.70 16.64 -9.27
#